data_AF-A0A7Y7DH40-F1
#
_entry.id   AF-A0A7Y7DH40-F1
#
_cell.length_a   1.000
_cell.length_b   1.000
_cell.length_c   1.000
_cell.angle_alpha   90.00
_cell.angle_beta   90.00
_cell.angle_gamma   90.00
#
_symmetry.space_group_name_H-M   'P 1'
#
loop_
_entity.id
_entity.type
_entity.pdbx_description
1 polymer ?
#
loop_
_entity_poly.entity_id
_entity_poly.type
_entity_poly.pdbx_seq_one_letter_code
_entity_poly.pdbx_strand_id
1 'polypeptide(L)'
;MKNKIQKTEKGISAFNTIYNIGIIFAILKLINYLQWTLKLIRKWEIPEEPFFSKVNLIDKNIEISVTSYLVFALAYIIIFGFIILGLYQLNKTTKLFIEKKIFQEEISFAFKKAGKSFLTFTYGTLIIDIVFLAWARTSSRVIDLLSTELLVFLILGYLMFFLSDVFKKGTNIQSENDLTI
;
A
#
# COMPACT_ATOMS: atom_id res chain seq x y z
N MET A 1 -25.51 -25.29 -15.19
CA MET A 1 -25.71 -24.21 -14.19
C MET A 1 -24.90 -24.37 -12.90
N LYS A 2 -24.84 -25.55 -12.25
CA LYS A 2 -24.03 -25.79 -11.02
C LYS A 2 -22.55 -25.35 -11.12
N ASN A 3 -21.88 -25.64 -12.24
CA ASN A 3 -20.46 -25.28 -12.42
C ASN A 3 -20.17 -23.76 -12.50
N LYS A 4 -21.15 -22.92 -12.87
CA LYS A 4 -20.97 -21.46 -12.94
C LYS A 4 -21.01 -20.84 -11.54
N ILE A 5 -21.97 -21.27 -10.71
CA ILE A 5 -22.14 -20.81 -9.32
C ILE A 5 -20.91 -21.18 -8.48
N GLN A 6 -20.41 -22.40 -8.65
CA GLN A 6 -19.25 -22.91 -7.92
C GLN A 6 -17.92 -22.18 -8.29
N LYS A 7 -17.80 -21.66 -9.53
CA LYS A 7 -16.62 -20.86 -9.94
C LYS A 7 -16.64 -19.45 -9.36
N THR A 8 -17.81 -18.80 -9.30
CA THR A 8 -17.97 -17.47 -8.69
C THR A 8 -17.67 -17.48 -7.19
N GLU A 9 -18.10 -18.51 -6.47
CA GLU A 9 -17.81 -18.67 -5.03
C GLU A 9 -16.32 -18.89 -4.75
N LYS A 10 -15.63 -19.67 -5.60
CA LYS A 10 -14.17 -19.86 -5.49
C LYS A 10 -13.38 -18.57 -5.72
N GLY A 11 -13.78 -17.75 -6.69
CA GLY A 11 -13.12 -16.46 -6.97
C GLY A 11 -13.25 -15.46 -5.83
N ILE A 12 -14.44 -15.34 -5.25
CA ILE A 12 -14.70 -14.47 -4.08
C ILE A 12 -13.91 -14.96 -2.86
N SER A 13 -13.88 -16.28 -2.61
CA SER A 13 -13.11 -16.86 -1.51
C SER A 13 -11.61 -16.61 -1.65
N ALA A 14 -11.06 -16.72 -2.87
CA ALA A 14 -9.67 -16.38 -3.15
C ALA A 14 -9.38 -14.90 -2.86
N PHE A 15 -10.26 -13.99 -3.27
CA PHE A 15 -10.09 -12.55 -3.02
C PHE A 15 -10.11 -12.21 -1.51
N ASN A 16 -11.04 -12.80 -0.76
CA ASN A 16 -11.09 -12.66 0.71
C ASN A 16 -9.82 -13.20 1.38
N THR A 17 -9.29 -14.33 0.89
CA THR A 17 -8.04 -14.90 1.38
C THR A 17 -6.86 -13.96 1.15
N ILE A 18 -6.72 -13.41 -0.07
CA ILE A 18 -5.68 -12.44 -0.41
C ILE A 18 -5.80 -11.19 0.46
N TYR A 19 -7.01 -10.67 0.64
CA TYR A 19 -7.26 -9.52 1.51
C TYR A 19 -6.84 -9.79 2.96
N ASN A 20 -7.23 -10.93 3.54
CA ASN A 20 -6.89 -11.28 4.92
C ASN A 20 -5.37 -11.44 5.10
N ILE A 21 -4.69 -12.10 4.17
CA ILE A 21 -3.23 -12.23 4.17
C ILE A 21 -2.58 -10.83 4.09
N GLY A 22 -3.06 -9.98 3.18
CA GLY A 22 -2.56 -8.62 3.01
C GLY A 22 -2.71 -7.76 4.27
N ILE A 23 -3.86 -7.85 4.96
CA ILE A 23 -4.08 -7.14 6.22
C ILE A 23 -3.18 -7.68 7.33
N ILE A 24 -3.08 -9.00 7.49
CA ILE A 24 -2.21 -9.60 8.52
C ILE A 24 -0.77 -9.16 8.28
N PHE A 25 -0.29 -9.23 7.05
CA PHE A 25 1.05 -8.76 6.67
C PHE A 25 1.26 -7.29 7.00
N ALA A 26 0.32 -6.41 6.62
CA ALA A 26 0.41 -4.98 6.90
C ALA A 26 0.42 -4.68 8.41
N ILE A 27 -0.48 -5.32 9.18
CA ILE A 27 -0.55 -5.13 10.64
C ILE A 27 0.74 -5.60 11.31
N LEU A 28 1.26 -6.79 10.95
CA LEU A 28 2.51 -7.31 11.52
C LEU A 28 3.70 -6.39 11.24
N LYS A 29 3.80 -5.87 10.01
CA LYS A 29 4.84 -4.88 9.65
C LYS A 29 4.68 -3.58 10.44
N LEU A 30 3.46 -3.07 10.57
CA LEU A 30 3.19 -1.86 11.35
C LEU A 30 3.55 -2.05 12.84
N ILE A 31 3.21 -3.19 13.43
CA ILE A 31 3.60 -3.54 14.81
C ILE A 31 5.12 -3.55 14.94
N ASN A 32 5.85 -4.13 13.97
CA ASN A 32 7.30 -4.14 13.99
C ASN A 32 7.89 -2.71 13.96
N TYR A 33 7.37 -1.83 13.10
CA TYR A 33 7.80 -0.42 13.06
C TYR A 33 7.50 0.32 14.37
N LEU A 34 6.34 0.08 14.98
CA LEU A 34 5.99 0.66 16.28
C LEU A 34 6.91 0.15 17.39
N GLN A 35 7.21 -1.15 17.41
CA GLN A 35 8.13 -1.74 18.39
C GLN A 35 9.53 -1.15 18.28
N TRP A 36 10.05 -0.98 17.06
CA TRP A 36 11.34 -0.34 16.85
C TRP A 36 11.34 1.14 17.22
N THR A 37 10.27 1.87 16.89
CA THR A 37 10.12 3.28 17.28
C THR A 37 10.06 3.43 18.81
N LEU A 38 9.35 2.55 19.52
CA LEU A 38 9.32 2.54 20.98
C LEU A 38 10.68 2.18 21.60
N LYS A 39 11.41 1.23 21.01
CA LYS A 39 12.78 0.90 21.43
C LYS A 39 13.71 2.11 21.29
N LEU A 40 13.62 2.83 20.17
CA LEU A 40 14.38 4.04 19.92
C LEU A 40 14.08 5.13 20.96
N ILE A 41 12.80 5.36 21.27
CA ILE A 41 12.39 6.32 22.31
C ILE A 41 12.95 5.92 23.69
N ARG A 42 12.89 4.63 24.03
CA ARG A 42 13.28 4.13 25.36
C ARG A 42 14.79 4.08 25.57
N LYS A 43 15.54 3.65 24.56
CA LYS A 43 16.99 3.45 24.68
C LYS A 43 17.81 4.66 24.20
N TRP A 44 17.22 5.51 23.36
CA TRP A 44 17.93 6.62 22.72
C TRP A 44 19.13 6.17 21.88
N GLU A 45 19.12 4.91 21.44
CA GLU A 45 20.15 4.30 20.59
C GLU A 45 19.58 4.08 19.19
N ILE A 46 20.28 4.60 18.19
CA ILE A 46 19.94 4.42 16.78
C ILE A 46 20.38 3.02 16.36
N PRO A 47 19.50 2.23 15.71
CA PRO A 47 19.90 0.94 15.17
C PRO A 47 20.94 1.11 14.06
N GLU A 48 21.84 0.14 13.91
CA GLU A 48 22.88 0.13 12.87
C GLU A 48 22.30 0.26 11.46
N GLU A 49 21.14 -0.36 11.22
CA GLU A 49 20.39 -0.26 9.98
C GLU A 49 19.02 0.42 10.19
N PRO A 50 18.61 1.34 9.30
CA PRO A 50 17.30 1.96 9.41
C PRO A 50 16.19 0.94 9.22
N PHE A 51 15.39 0.66 10.25
CA PHE A 51 14.27 -0.30 10.14
C PHE A 51 13.17 0.14 9.17
N PHE A 52 13.15 1.42 8.78
CA PHE A 52 12.17 2.02 7.89
C PHE A 52 12.74 2.37 6.50
N SER A 53 14.05 2.26 6.28
CA SER A 53 14.69 2.71 5.04
C SER A 53 15.82 1.78 4.62
N LYS A 54 16.06 1.66 3.31
CA LYS A 54 17.21 0.91 2.77
C LYS A 54 18.49 1.74 2.66
N VAL A 55 18.50 2.97 3.16
CA VAL A 55 19.70 3.81 3.16
C VAL A 55 20.78 3.16 4.04
N ASN A 56 21.94 2.89 3.46
CA ASN A 56 23.05 2.29 4.19
C ASN A 56 23.80 3.37 4.99
N LEU A 57 23.93 3.15 6.31
CA LEU A 57 24.61 4.04 7.25
C LEU A 57 26.01 3.56 7.65
N ILE A 58 26.41 2.34 7.26
CA ILE A 58 27.53 1.58 7.85
C ILE A 58 28.92 2.21 7.60
N ASP A 59 29.08 3.04 6.57
CA ASP A 59 30.42 3.48 6.12
C ASP A 59 30.82 4.92 6.49
N LYS A 60 30.04 5.65 7.29
CA LYS A 60 30.38 7.05 7.63
C LYS A 60 30.02 7.38 9.07
N ASN A 61 30.89 8.17 9.72
CA ASN A 61 30.64 8.89 10.99
C ASN A 61 29.50 9.91 10.82
N ILE A 62 28.31 9.46 10.45
CA ILE A 62 27.12 10.29 10.28
C ILE A 62 26.46 10.33 11.66
N GLU A 63 26.65 11.43 12.36
CA GLU A 63 25.89 11.74 13.56
C GLU A 63 24.45 12.10 13.17
N ILE A 64 23.61 11.09 12.96
CA ILE A 64 22.17 11.31 12.85
C ILE A 64 21.66 11.59 14.27
N SER A 65 20.97 12.71 14.46
CA SER A 65 20.30 12.95 15.74
C SER A 65 19.12 11.97 15.92
N VAL A 66 18.94 11.43 17.12
CA VAL A 66 17.81 10.56 17.45
C VAL A 66 16.48 11.25 17.14
N THR A 67 16.40 12.56 17.35
CA THR A 67 15.22 13.37 17.01
C THR A 67 14.91 13.35 15.51
N SER A 68 15.90 13.57 14.65
CA SER A 68 15.73 13.48 13.20
C SER A 68 15.27 12.08 12.80
N TYR A 69 15.91 11.04 13.34
CA TYR A 69 15.56 9.66 13.05
C TYR A 69 14.11 9.35 13.47
N LEU A 70 13.65 9.84 14.62
CA LEU A 70 12.26 9.70 15.09
C LEU A 70 11.26 10.36 14.13
N VAL A 71 11.58 11.54 13.59
CA VAL A 71 10.72 12.23 12.61
C VAL A 71 10.53 11.37 11.37
N PHE A 72 11.62 10.79 10.83
CA PHE A 72 11.54 9.90 9.67
C PHE A 72 10.77 8.61 9.98
N ALA A 73 10.99 7.99 11.14
CA ALA A 73 10.27 6.81 11.56
C ALA A 73 8.75 7.06 11.67
N LEU A 74 8.34 8.18 12.28
CA LEU A 74 6.93 8.56 12.40
C LEU A 74 6.32 8.89 11.03
N ALA A 75 7.03 9.62 10.17
CA ALA A 75 6.58 9.89 8.81
C ALA A 75 6.35 8.59 8.03
N TYR A 76 7.26 7.63 8.15
CA TYR A 76 7.14 6.33 7.51
C TYR A 76 5.93 5.54 8.02
N ILE A 77 5.67 5.53 9.33
CA ILE A 77 4.48 4.90 9.92
C ILE A 77 3.18 5.50 9.34
N ILE A 78 3.12 6.82 9.21
CA ILE A 78 1.95 7.51 8.64
C ILE A 78 1.74 7.09 7.19
N ILE A 79 2.81 7.12 6.38
CA ILE A 79 2.75 6.71 4.97
C ILE A 79 2.37 5.22 4.83
N PHE A 80 2.90 4.36 5.69
CA PHE A 80 2.56 2.93 5.72
C PHE A 80 1.06 2.70 6.00
N GLY A 81 0.41 3.57 6.77
CA GLY A 81 -1.04 3.55 7.01
C GLY A 81 -1.88 3.57 5.72
N PHE A 82 -1.36 4.16 4.63
CA PHE A 82 -2.06 4.15 3.34
C PHE A 82 -2.20 2.76 2.71
N ILE A 83 -1.34 1.78 3.04
CA ILE A 83 -1.55 0.39 2.62
C ILE A 83 -2.85 -0.14 3.21
N ILE A 84 -3.08 0.09 4.51
CA ILE A 84 -4.28 -0.37 5.23
C ILE A 84 -5.52 0.31 4.64
N LEU A 85 -5.44 1.62 4.36
CA LEU A 85 -6.52 2.34 3.67
C LEU A 85 -6.81 1.75 2.29
N GLY A 86 -5.78 1.43 1.51
CA GLY A 86 -5.92 0.80 0.20
C GLY A 86 -6.61 -0.56 0.28
N LEU A 87 -6.17 -1.43 1.18
CA LEU A 87 -6.78 -2.73 1.44
C LEU A 87 -8.24 -2.60 1.89
N TYR A 88 -8.54 -1.64 2.76
CA TYR A 88 -9.92 -1.37 3.20
C TYR A 88 -10.85 -1.01 2.03
N GLN A 89 -10.39 -0.21 1.06
CA GLN A 89 -11.17 0.10 -0.14
C GLN A 89 -11.41 -1.15 -1.00
N LEU A 90 -10.42 -2.06 -1.10
CA LEU A 90 -10.61 -3.34 -1.79
C LEU A 90 -11.66 -4.22 -1.11
N ASN A 91 -11.69 -4.28 0.22
CA ASN A 91 -12.73 -5.03 0.93
C ASN A 91 -14.14 -4.52 0.58
N LYS A 92 -14.30 -3.21 0.41
CA LYS A 92 -15.57 -2.63 -0.03
C LYS A 92 -15.99 -3.19 -1.39
N THR A 93 -15.05 -3.32 -2.34
CA THR A 93 -15.35 -3.93 -3.64
C THR A 93 -15.76 -5.40 -3.53
N THR A 94 -15.10 -6.18 -2.67
CA THR A 94 -15.46 -7.60 -2.45
C THR A 94 -16.88 -7.76 -1.96
N LYS A 95 -17.31 -6.91 -1.02
CA LYS A 95 -18.69 -6.93 -0.49
C LYS A 95 -19.71 -6.66 -1.59
N LEU A 96 -19.44 -5.69 -2.47
CA LEU A 96 -20.31 -5.40 -3.61
C LEU A 96 -20.37 -6.55 -4.63
N PHE A 97 -19.24 -7.24 -4.86
CA PHE A 97 -19.22 -8.45 -5.69
C PHE A 97 -20.00 -9.62 -5.08
N ILE A 98 -19.94 -9.81 -3.75
CA ILE A 98 -20.75 -10.81 -3.02
C ILE A 98 -22.25 -10.52 -3.18
N GLU A 99 -22.63 -9.24 -3.11
CA GLU A 99 -24.01 -8.79 -3.33
C GLU A 99 -24.45 -8.81 -4.82
N LYS A 100 -23.58 -9.27 -5.73
CA LYS A 100 -23.80 -9.31 -7.20
C LYS A 100 -24.04 -7.93 -7.83
N LYS A 101 -23.65 -6.85 -7.17
CA LYS A 101 -23.77 -5.46 -7.65
C LYS A 101 -22.51 -5.06 -8.41
N ILE A 102 -22.26 -5.68 -9.56
CA ILE A 102 -20.96 -5.64 -10.27
C ILE A 102 -20.75 -4.32 -11.05
N PHE A 103 -21.81 -3.67 -11.51
CA PHE A 103 -21.75 -2.48 -12.37
C PHE A 103 -22.17 -1.21 -11.63
N GLN A 104 -21.75 -1.09 -10.38
CA GLN A 104 -21.98 0.06 -9.55
C GLN A 104 -20.79 1.03 -9.64
N GLU A 105 -21.06 2.33 -9.79
CA GLU A 105 -20.02 3.37 -9.81
C GLU A 105 -19.14 3.32 -8.55
N GLU A 106 -19.69 2.86 -7.43
CA GLU A 106 -19.01 2.65 -6.17
C GLU A 106 -17.81 1.70 -6.29
N ILE A 107 -17.86 0.71 -7.18
CA ILE A 107 -16.75 -0.22 -7.44
C ILE A 107 -15.60 0.51 -8.12
N SER A 108 -15.90 1.27 -9.18
CA SER A 108 -14.90 2.08 -9.88
C SER A 108 -14.23 3.06 -8.93
N PHE A 109 -15.02 3.73 -8.08
CA PHE A 109 -14.50 4.69 -7.10
C PHE A 109 -13.64 4.04 -6.01
N ALA A 110 -14.05 2.86 -5.52
CA ALA A 110 -13.27 2.12 -4.53
C ALA A 110 -11.92 1.66 -5.11
N PHE A 111 -11.88 1.15 -6.35
CA PHE A 111 -10.62 0.84 -7.03
C PHE A 111 -9.74 2.09 -7.20
N LYS A 112 -10.31 3.23 -7.60
CA LYS A 112 -9.57 4.49 -7.71
C LYS A 112 -8.95 4.92 -6.38
N LYS A 113 -9.70 4.80 -5.29
CA LYS A 113 -9.20 5.12 -3.93
C LYS A 113 -8.13 4.15 -3.46
N ALA A 114 -8.28 2.85 -3.75
CA ALA A 114 -7.26 1.85 -3.46
C ALA A 114 -5.96 2.18 -4.22
N GLY A 115 -6.06 2.45 -5.52
CA GLY A 115 -4.93 2.84 -6.36
C GLY A 115 -4.21 4.08 -5.86
N LYS A 116 -4.97 5.15 -5.54
CA LYS A 116 -4.41 6.36 -4.91
C LYS A 116 -3.67 6.04 -3.63
N SER A 117 -4.23 5.20 -2.77
CA SER A 117 -3.61 4.88 -1.47
C SER A 117 -2.29 4.13 -1.66
N PHE A 118 -2.24 3.14 -2.55
CA PHE A 118 -1.01 2.41 -2.85
C PHE A 118 0.06 3.30 -3.50
N LEU A 119 -0.32 4.17 -4.43
CA LEU A 119 0.63 5.13 -5.01
C LEU A 119 1.12 6.16 -3.99
N THR A 120 0.25 6.65 -3.09
CA THR A 120 0.66 7.52 -1.97
C THR A 120 1.66 6.82 -1.07
N PHE A 121 1.45 5.54 -0.76
CA PHE A 121 2.44 4.74 -0.04
C PHE A 121 3.78 4.68 -0.79
N THR A 122 3.75 4.30 -2.07
CA THR A 122 4.98 4.12 -2.87
C THR A 122 5.76 5.43 -3.01
N TYR A 123 5.12 6.50 -3.47
CA TYR A 123 5.79 7.78 -3.67
C TYR A 123 6.15 8.44 -2.35
N GLY A 124 5.29 8.35 -1.33
CA GLY A 124 5.57 8.88 0.00
C GLY A 124 6.80 8.22 0.63
N THR A 125 6.91 6.90 0.50
CA THR A 125 8.09 6.16 1.00
C THR A 125 9.34 6.54 0.23
N LEU A 126 9.28 6.59 -1.10
CA LEU A 126 10.41 6.99 -1.93
C LEU A 126 10.90 8.41 -1.60
N ILE A 127 9.98 9.34 -1.36
CA ILE A 127 10.30 10.71 -0.93
C ILE A 127 11.00 10.68 0.43
N ILE A 128 10.46 9.92 1.41
CA ILE A 128 11.08 9.76 2.72
C ILE A 128 12.51 9.22 2.58
N ASP A 129 12.72 8.18 1.76
CA ASP A 129 14.03 7.58 1.54
C ASP A 129 15.02 8.54 0.88
N ILE A 130 14.57 9.32 -0.13
CA ILE A 130 15.42 10.33 -0.80
C ILE A 130 15.78 11.46 0.16
N VAL A 131 14.83 11.96 0.94
CA VAL A 131 15.08 13.02 1.93
C VAL A 131 16.00 12.50 3.02
N PHE A 132 15.81 11.26 3.48
CA PHE A 132 16.68 10.63 4.47
C PHE A 132 18.10 10.40 3.93
N LEU A 133 18.23 9.95 2.68
CA LEU A 133 19.51 9.82 1.99
C LEU A 133 20.25 11.15 1.89
N ALA A 134 19.55 12.21 1.44
CA ALA A 134 20.11 13.55 1.32
C ALA A 134 20.52 14.12 2.68
N TRP A 135 19.72 13.86 3.71
CA TRP A 135 20.00 14.27 5.09
C TRP A 135 21.20 13.55 5.68
N ALA A 136 21.25 12.22 5.55
CA ALA A 136 22.35 11.39 6.04
C ALA A 136 23.65 11.57 5.23
N ARG A 137 23.60 12.23 4.07
CA ARG A 137 24.76 12.49 3.18
C ARG A 137 25.52 11.21 2.81
N THR A 138 24.79 10.10 2.66
CA THR A 138 25.36 8.82 2.24
C THR A 138 25.47 8.77 0.71
N SER A 139 26.29 7.85 0.20
CA SER A 139 26.51 7.66 -1.25
C SER A 139 25.66 6.54 -1.84
N SER A 140 24.63 6.06 -1.13
CA SER A 140 23.72 5.04 -1.66
C SER A 140 23.07 5.54 -2.96
N ARG A 141 22.98 4.68 -3.98
CA ARG A 141 22.34 5.05 -5.23
C ARG A 141 20.84 5.07 -5.02
N VAL A 142 20.14 6.03 -5.63
CA VAL A 142 18.67 6.11 -5.54
C VAL A 142 17.98 4.83 -5.99
N ILE A 143 18.57 4.10 -6.95
CA ILE A 143 18.03 2.83 -7.43
C ILE A 143 18.05 1.73 -6.36
N ASP A 144 18.99 1.79 -5.40
CA ASP A 144 19.09 0.83 -4.30
C ASP A 144 17.98 1.02 -3.27
N LEU A 145 17.28 2.17 -3.31
CA LEU A 145 16.13 2.48 -2.47
C LEU A 145 14.84 1.81 -2.98
N LEU A 146 14.80 1.36 -4.24
CA LEU A 146 13.63 0.69 -4.81
C LEU A 146 13.49 -0.73 -4.24
N SER A 147 12.73 -0.86 -3.16
CA SER A 147 12.40 -2.14 -2.57
C SER A 147 11.40 -2.95 -3.42
N THR A 148 11.42 -4.27 -3.25
CA THR A 148 10.43 -5.16 -3.85
C THR A 148 9.02 -4.76 -3.45
N GLU A 149 8.82 -4.34 -2.19
CA GLU A 149 7.53 -3.84 -1.70
C GLU A 149 7.08 -2.60 -2.47
N LEU A 150 7.98 -1.62 -2.69
CA LEU A 150 7.65 -0.41 -3.46
C LEU A 150 7.23 -0.74 -4.88
N LEU A 151 7.93 -1.66 -5.54
CA LEU A 151 7.58 -2.12 -6.89
C LEU A 151 6.23 -2.82 -6.92
N VAL A 152 5.96 -3.71 -5.97
CA VAL A 152 4.67 -4.40 -5.86
C VAL A 152 3.54 -3.39 -5.67
N PHE A 153 3.67 -2.43 -4.76
CA PHE A 153 2.63 -1.42 -4.53
C PHE A 153 2.50 -0.41 -5.68
N LEU A 154 3.57 -0.13 -6.42
CA LEU A 154 3.52 0.66 -7.64
C LEU A 154 2.65 -0.04 -8.70
N ILE A 155 2.94 -1.31 -8.97
CA ILE A 155 2.21 -2.13 -9.93
C ILE A 155 0.74 -2.27 -9.50
N LEU A 156 0.49 -2.58 -8.23
CA LEU A 156 -0.86 -2.66 -7.69
C LEU A 156 -1.60 -1.32 -7.81
N GLY A 157 -0.93 -0.20 -7.52
CA GLY A 157 -1.49 1.14 -7.67
C GLY A 157 -2.03 1.39 -9.07
N TYR A 158 -1.20 1.18 -10.10
CA TYR A 158 -1.61 1.33 -11.50
C TYR A 158 -2.67 0.31 -11.93
N LEU A 159 -2.56 -0.94 -11.48
CA LEU A 159 -3.56 -1.97 -11.75
C LEU A 159 -4.94 -1.55 -11.22
N MET A 160 -5.00 -0.94 -10.03
CA MET A 160 -6.27 -0.46 -9.48
C MET A 160 -6.85 0.71 -10.27
N PHE A 161 -6.02 1.61 -10.82
CA PHE A 161 -6.50 2.65 -11.75
C PHE A 161 -7.06 2.04 -13.03
N PHE A 162 -6.36 1.07 -13.61
CA PHE A 162 -6.84 0.35 -14.79
C PHE A 162 -8.20 -0.32 -14.52
N LEU A 163 -8.34 -1.03 -13.40
CA LEU A 163 -9.62 -1.64 -13.01
C LEU A 163 -10.70 -0.59 -12.80
N SER A 164 -10.39 0.55 -12.17
CA SER A 164 -11.34 1.65 -11.99
C SER A 164 -11.92 2.12 -13.33
N ASP A 165 -11.07 2.29 -14.35
CA ASP A 165 -11.50 2.72 -15.68
C ASP A 165 -12.30 1.64 -16.41
N VAL A 166 -11.92 0.37 -16.28
CA VAL A 166 -12.66 -0.77 -16.83
C VAL A 166 -14.07 -0.82 -16.24
N PHE A 167 -14.21 -0.73 -14.92
CA PHE A 167 -15.52 -0.74 -14.27
C PHE A 167 -16.35 0.50 -14.62
N LYS A 168 -15.73 1.68 -14.72
CA LYS A 168 -16.41 2.90 -15.14
C LYS A 168 -17.02 2.75 -16.54
N LYS A 169 -16.24 2.24 -17.50
CA LYS A 169 -16.73 1.96 -18.85
C LYS A 169 -17.84 0.91 -18.84
N GLY A 170 -17.68 -0.16 -18.05
CA GLY A 170 -18.70 -1.20 -17.89
C GLY A 170 -20.03 -0.66 -17.38
N THR A 171 -20.01 0.20 -16.36
CA THR A 171 -21.22 0.85 -15.83
C THR A 171 -21.89 1.75 -16.86
N ASN A 172 -21.12 2.57 -17.60
CA ASN A 172 -21.68 3.43 -18.65
C ASN A 172 -22.38 2.64 -19.76
N ILE A 173 -21.74 1.56 -20.24
CA ILE A 173 -22.33 0.70 -21.28
C ILE A 173 -23.63 0.05 -20.77
N GLN A 174 -23.66 -0.37 -19.50
CA GLN A 174 -24.88 -0.92 -18.93
C GLN A 174 -25.98 0.13 -18.82
N SER A 175 -25.67 1.35 -18.35
CA SER A 175 -26.67 2.41 -18.24
C SER A 175 -27.20 2.83 -19.60
N GLU A 176 -26.36 2.86 -20.64
CA GLU A 176 -26.79 3.14 -22.02
C GLU A 176 -27.76 2.05 -22.53
N ASN A 177 -27.43 0.78 -22.29
CA ASN A 177 -28.30 -0.34 -22.67
C ASN A 177 -29.64 -0.32 -21.91
N ASP A 178 -29.61 -0.03 -20.60
CA ASP A 178 -30.81 0.06 -19.76
C ASP A 178 -31.71 1.26 -20.12
N LEU A 179 -31.17 2.29 -20.81
CA LEU A 179 -31.95 3.43 -21.33
C LEU A 179 -32.50 3.19 -22.74
N THR A 180 -31.97 2.21 -23.47
CA THR A 180 -32.31 1.97 -24.88
C THR A 180 -33.33 0.83 -25.06
N ILE A 181 -33.43 -0.07 -24.07
CA ILE A 181 -34.37 -1.21 -24.03
C ILE A 181 -35.60 -0.83 -23.21
#